data_AF-A0A1M5S655-F1
#
_entry.id   AF-A0A1M5S655-F1
#
_cell.length_a   1.000
_cell.length_b   1.000
_cell.length_c   1.000
_cell.angle_alpha   90.00
_cell.angle_beta   90.00
_cell.angle_gamma   90.00
#
_symmetry.space_group_name_H-M   'P 1'
#
loop_
_entity.id
_entity.type
_entity.pdbx_description
1 polymer ?
#
loop_
_entity_poly.entity_id
_entity_poly.type
_entity_poly.pdbx_seq_one_letter_code
_entity_poly.pdbx_strand_id
1 'polypeptide(L)'
;MKREIIHIPPEHLPSIDELPGDLVLLARGIEAYRPGQGVAMALFLSQVFAGIGVYIRNADDFFRRIRDRAIRRDYDAGARVKELALKNRLSTRRIEQILAEPPSPAESADRQLKLF
;
A
#
# COMPACT_ATOMS: atom_id res chain seq x y z
N MET A 1 -20.35 11.62 11.75
CA MET A 1 -20.42 10.86 13.01
C MET A 1 -19.38 9.75 12.96
N LYS A 2 -18.48 9.67 13.94
CA LYS A 2 -17.50 8.58 14.04
C LYS A 2 -18.24 7.35 14.53
N ARG A 3 -18.43 6.34 13.67
CA ARG A 3 -18.97 5.04 14.09
C ARG A 3 -17.91 4.34 14.92
N GLU A 4 -18.31 3.76 16.05
CA GLU A 4 -17.46 2.88 16.82
C GLU A 4 -17.24 1.59 16.03
N ILE A 5 -15.98 1.16 15.95
CA ILE A 5 -15.63 -0.06 15.21
C ILE A 5 -15.88 -1.24 16.13
N ILE A 6 -16.70 -2.18 15.65
CA ILE A 6 -16.96 -3.44 16.34
C ILE A 6 -15.80 -4.37 16.05
N HIS A 7 -15.08 -4.75 17.11
CA HIS A 7 -14.05 -5.77 17.07
C HIS A 7 -14.68 -7.15 17.25
N ILE A 8 -14.55 -8.01 16.23
CA ILE A 8 -15.04 -9.39 16.25
C ILE A 8 -13.83 -10.29 16.55
N PRO A 9 -13.88 -11.13 17.60
CA PRO A 9 -12.81 -12.09 17.88
C PRO A 9 -12.58 -13.04 16.70
N PRO A 10 -11.34 -13.47 16.42
CA PRO A 10 -11.01 -14.31 15.27
C PRO A 10 -11.82 -15.60 15.17
N GLU A 11 -12.14 -16.22 16.31
CA GLU A 11 -12.94 -17.45 16.43
C GLU A 11 -14.41 -17.30 16.01
N HIS A 12 -14.90 -16.06 15.93
CA HIS A 12 -16.26 -15.73 15.52
C HIS A 12 -16.34 -15.11 14.13
N LEU A 13 -15.22 -15.07 13.39
CA LEU A 13 -15.23 -14.60 12.02
C LEU A 13 -15.92 -15.63 11.11
N PRO A 14 -16.80 -15.18 10.20
CA PRO A 14 -17.39 -16.07 9.22
C PRO A 14 -16.33 -16.57 8.25
N SER A 15 -16.66 -17.62 7.52
CA SER A 15 -15.89 -18.00 6.34
C SER A 15 -15.97 -16.93 5.25
N ILE A 16 -15.04 -16.96 4.30
CA ILE A 16 -15.01 -16.02 3.18
C ILE A 16 -16.30 -16.09 2.34
N ASP A 17 -16.86 -17.30 2.19
CA ASP A 17 -18.03 -17.54 1.34
C ASP A 17 -19.36 -17.11 1.98
N GLU A 18 -19.36 -16.86 3.29
CA GLU A 18 -20.50 -16.31 4.03
C GLU A 18 -20.57 -14.77 3.98
N LEU A 19 -19.55 -14.12 3.42
CA LEU A 19 -19.57 -12.67 3.27
C LEU A 19 -20.56 -12.22 2.18
N PRO A 20 -21.22 -11.07 2.33
CA PRO A 20 -22.16 -10.57 1.34
C PRO A 20 -21.46 -9.86 0.18
N GLY A 21 -21.87 -10.20 -1.04
CA GLY A 21 -21.54 -9.45 -2.27
C GLY A 21 -20.04 -9.22 -2.48
N ASP A 22 -19.67 -7.96 -2.69
CA ASP A 22 -18.29 -7.56 -3.01
C ASP A 22 -17.30 -7.80 -1.86
N LEU A 23 -17.78 -8.02 -0.63
CA LEU A 23 -16.90 -8.37 0.50
C LEU A 23 -16.23 -9.72 0.31
N VAL A 24 -16.84 -10.65 -0.41
CA VAL A 24 -16.21 -11.93 -0.79
C VAL A 24 -14.99 -11.66 -1.67
N LEU A 25 -15.16 -10.83 -2.71
CA LEU A 25 -14.09 -10.50 -3.65
C LEU A 25 -12.94 -9.78 -2.94
N LEU A 26 -13.28 -8.83 -2.07
CA LEU A 26 -12.30 -8.09 -1.27
C LEU A 26 -11.54 -9.02 -0.32
N ALA A 27 -12.24 -9.88 0.43
CA ALA A 27 -11.62 -10.82 1.36
C ALA A 27 -10.71 -11.81 0.64
N ARG A 28 -11.14 -12.40 -0.48
CA ARG A 28 -10.30 -13.30 -1.29
C ARG A 28 -9.05 -12.61 -1.83
N GLY A 29 -9.21 -11.37 -2.32
CA GLY A 29 -8.09 -10.58 -2.82
C GLY A 29 -7.05 -10.30 -1.74
N ILE A 30 -7.50 -9.96 -0.52
CA ILE A 30 -6.60 -9.74 0.63
C ILE A 30 -5.94 -11.06 1.05
N GLU A 31 -6.72 -12.13 1.21
CA GLU A 31 -6.24 -13.45 1.65
C GLU A 31 -5.09 -13.97 0.78
N ALA A 32 -5.16 -13.75 -0.54
CA ALA A 32 -4.11 -14.15 -1.49
C ALA A 32 -2.74 -13.52 -1.21
N TYR A 33 -2.67 -12.35 -0.58
CA TYR A 33 -1.42 -11.64 -0.26
C TYR A 33 -1.17 -11.49 1.26
N ARG A 34 -2.19 -11.75 2.08
CA ARG A 34 -2.21 -11.68 3.55
C ARG A 34 -3.07 -12.83 4.12
N PRO A 35 -2.54 -14.07 4.13
CA PRO A 35 -3.28 -15.21 4.65
C PRO A 35 -3.71 -15.02 6.12
N GLY A 36 -4.94 -15.41 6.44
CA GLY A 36 -5.58 -15.27 7.75
C GLY A 36 -6.16 -13.89 8.04
N GLN A 37 -6.09 -12.93 7.11
CA GLN A 37 -6.54 -11.56 7.34
C GLN A 37 -7.71 -11.13 6.44
N GLY A 38 -8.07 -11.93 5.42
CA GLY A 38 -9.04 -11.52 4.40
C GLY A 38 -10.39 -11.06 4.98
N VAL A 39 -11.03 -11.92 5.77
CA VAL A 39 -12.36 -11.64 6.35
C VAL A 39 -12.31 -10.48 7.32
N ALA A 40 -11.36 -10.48 8.26
CA ALA A 40 -11.24 -9.44 9.28
C ALA A 40 -11.05 -8.05 8.65
N MET A 41 -10.19 -7.95 7.62
CA MET A 41 -9.96 -6.69 6.94
C MET A 41 -11.14 -6.26 6.07
N ALA A 42 -11.83 -7.18 5.40
CA ALA A 42 -13.01 -6.85 4.61
C ALA A 42 -14.15 -6.31 5.50
N LEU A 43 -14.40 -6.93 6.65
CA LEU A 43 -15.39 -6.46 7.63
C LEU A 43 -14.99 -5.14 8.29
N PHE A 44 -13.69 -4.93 8.57
CA PHE A 44 -13.21 -3.64 9.03
C PHE A 44 -13.46 -2.53 8.00
N LEU A 45 -13.11 -2.78 6.73
CA LEU A 45 -13.31 -1.82 5.65
C LEU A 45 -14.80 -1.51 5.42
N SER A 46 -15.67 -2.51 5.53
CA SER A 46 -17.12 -2.30 5.39
C SER A 46 -17.70 -1.44 6.51
N GLN A 47 -17.17 -1.53 7.74
CA GLN A 47 -17.55 -0.64 8.85
C GLN A 47 -17.07 0.80 8.64
N VAL A 48 -15.84 0.97 8.13
CA VAL A 48 -15.25 2.29 7.89
C VAL A 48 -15.95 3.03 6.74
N PHE A 49 -16.27 2.33 5.65
CA PHE A 49 -16.88 2.91 4.44
C PHE A 49 -18.36 2.56 4.29
N ALA A 50 -19.05 2.29 5.39
CA ALA A 50 -20.43 1.82 5.39
C ALA A 50 -21.37 2.81 4.67
N GLY A 51 -22.03 2.34 3.60
CA GLY A 51 -22.95 3.15 2.79
C GLY A 51 -22.26 4.09 1.78
N ILE A 52 -20.93 4.00 1.65
CA ILE A 52 -20.14 4.78 0.69
C ILE A 52 -19.70 3.84 -0.43
N GLY A 53 -20.08 4.16 -1.68
CA GLY A 53 -19.52 3.49 -2.84
C GLY A 53 -18.05 3.90 -3.03
N VAL A 54 -17.12 2.99 -2.76
CA VAL A 54 -15.69 3.25 -2.96
C VAL A 54 -15.29 2.80 -4.36
N TYR A 55 -15.00 3.77 -5.23
CA TYR A 55 -14.40 3.50 -6.53
C TYR A 55 -12.87 3.47 -6.41
N ILE A 56 -12.27 2.30 -6.63
CA ILE A 56 -10.83 2.14 -6.66
C ILE A 56 -10.33 2.46 -8.08
N ARG A 57 -9.92 3.71 -8.30
CA ARG A 57 -9.24 4.11 -9.53
C ARG A 57 -7.90 3.38 -9.64
N ASN A 58 -7.47 3.06 -10.87
CA ASN A 58 -6.12 2.54 -11.11
C ASN A 58 -5.07 3.44 -10.41
N ALA A 59 -4.28 2.83 -9.54
CA ALA A 59 -3.28 3.46 -8.70
C ALA A 59 -1.84 3.07 -9.11
N ASP A 60 -1.63 2.51 -10.29
CA ASP A 60 -0.31 2.08 -10.80
C ASP A 60 0.74 3.18 -10.67
N ASP A 61 0.42 4.41 -11.08
CA ASP A 61 1.33 5.54 -10.99
C ASP A 61 1.61 5.93 -9.54
N PHE A 62 0.62 5.79 -8.65
CA PHE A 62 0.82 6.03 -7.22
C PHE A 62 1.77 4.99 -6.62
N PHE A 63 1.59 3.70 -6.94
CA PHE A 63 2.49 2.63 -6.51
C PHE A 63 3.91 2.81 -7.07
N ARG A 64 4.05 3.21 -8.34
CA ARG A 64 5.34 3.53 -8.95
C ARG A 64 6.05 4.66 -8.21
N ARG A 65 5.34 5.74 -7.88
CA ARG A 65 5.92 6.84 -7.09
C ARG A 65 6.38 6.41 -5.70
N ILE A 66 5.58 5.58 -5.00
CA ILE A 66 5.98 5.06 -3.69
C ILE A 66 7.24 4.18 -3.80
N ARG A 67 7.29 3.29 -4.79
CA ARG A 67 8.48 2.46 -5.07
C ARG A 67 9.70 3.35 -5.33
N ASP A 68 9.56 4.34 -6.20
CA ASP A 68 10.67 5.19 -6.63
C ASP A 68 11.19 6.03 -5.44
N ARG A 69 10.30 6.48 -4.55
CA ARG A 69 10.68 7.08 -3.26
C ARG A 69 11.43 6.12 -2.34
N ALA A 70 10.97 4.87 -2.23
CA ALA A 70 11.63 3.86 -1.41
C ALA A 70 13.04 3.55 -1.94
N ILE A 71 13.20 3.44 -3.27
CA ILE A 71 14.49 3.28 -3.94
C ILE A 71 15.44 4.42 -3.60
N ARG A 72 14.97 5.67 -3.70
CA ARG A 72 15.79 6.84 -3.38
C ARG A 72 16.19 6.87 -1.90
N ARG A 73 15.27 6.55 -0.99
CA ARG A 73 15.58 6.46 0.45
C ARG A 73 16.65 5.38 0.74
N ASP A 74 16.53 4.22 0.10
CA ASP A 74 17.50 3.14 0.26
C ASP A 74 18.88 3.54 -0.31
N TYR A 75 18.91 4.30 -1.42
CA TYR A 75 20.14 4.88 -1.98
C TYR A 75 20.77 5.91 -1.06
N ASP A 76 19.97 6.83 -0.50
CA ASP A 76 20.43 7.83 0.46
C ASP A 76 20.99 7.19 1.75
N ALA A 77 20.52 5.98 2.09
CA ALA A 77 21.04 5.16 3.18
C ALA A 77 22.33 4.38 2.81
N GLY A 78 22.83 4.50 1.58
CA GLY A 78 24.09 3.92 1.12
C GLY A 78 23.99 2.69 0.22
N ALA A 79 22.78 2.26 -0.18
CA ALA A 79 22.62 1.12 -1.08
C ALA A 79 23.18 1.41 -2.48
N ARG A 80 23.81 0.40 -3.11
CA ARG A 80 24.39 0.56 -4.45
C ARG A 80 23.35 0.37 -5.55
N VAL A 81 23.55 1.04 -6.70
CA VAL A 81 22.64 0.95 -7.88
C VAL A 81 22.34 -0.49 -8.30
N LYS A 82 23.36 -1.36 -8.31
CA LYS A 82 23.21 -2.78 -8.69
C LYS A 82 22.33 -3.56 -7.70
N GLU A 83 22.45 -3.29 -6.41
CA GLU A 83 21.65 -3.93 -5.36
C GLU A 83 20.19 -3.50 -5.46
N LEU A 84 19.95 -2.21 -5.69
CA LEU A 84 18.62 -1.65 -5.89
C LEU A 84 17.95 -2.23 -7.14
N ALA A 85 18.70 -2.39 -8.24
CA ALA A 85 18.21 -2.99 -9.48
C ALA A 85 17.75 -4.45 -9.26
N LEU A 86 18.55 -5.27 -8.56
CA LEU A 86 18.20 -6.65 -8.24
C LEU A 86 16.99 -6.74 -7.29
N LYS A 87 17.01 -5.98 -6.18
CA LYS A 87 15.94 -5.98 -5.17
C LYS A 87 14.59 -5.61 -5.77
N ASN A 88 14.56 -4.62 -6.66
CA ASN A 88 13.33 -4.10 -7.24
C ASN A 88 12.99 -4.72 -8.61
N ARG A 89 13.83 -5.65 -9.12
CA ARG A 89 13.69 -6.27 -10.45
C ARG A 89 13.59 -5.23 -11.58
N LEU A 90 14.43 -4.21 -11.51
CA LEU A 90 14.51 -3.12 -12.49
C LEU A 90 15.88 -3.13 -13.19
N SER A 91 15.94 -2.58 -14.40
CA SER A 91 17.23 -2.34 -15.05
C SER A 91 18.02 -1.25 -14.34
N THR A 92 19.35 -1.31 -14.40
CA THR A 92 20.22 -0.28 -13.84
C THR A 92 19.91 1.11 -14.40
N ARG A 93 19.67 1.19 -15.71
CA ARG A 93 19.22 2.43 -16.37
C ARG A 93 17.95 3.01 -15.75
N ARG A 94 16.97 2.17 -15.39
CA ARG A 94 15.74 2.66 -14.76
C ARG A 94 16.01 3.19 -13.35
N ILE A 95 16.88 2.55 -12.59
CA ILE A 95 17.30 3.04 -11.27
C ILE A 95 18.01 4.40 -11.42
N GLU A 96 18.95 4.53 -12.35
CA GLU A 96 19.64 5.80 -12.60
C GLU A 96 18.68 6.92 -13.00
N GLN A 97 17.66 6.63 -13.82
CA GLN A 97 16.61 7.59 -14.15
C GLN A 97 15.83 8.05 -12.90
N ILE A 98 15.42 7.11 -12.05
CA ILE A 98 14.73 7.41 -10.79
C ILE A 98 15.60 8.28 -9.87
N LEU A 99 16.90 8.01 -9.83
CA LEU A 99 17.85 8.80 -9.03
C LEU A 99 18.13 10.17 -9.64
N ALA A 100 18.04 10.32 -10.96
CA ALA A 100 18.23 11.60 -11.65
C ALA A 100 16.99 12.51 -11.60
N GLU A 101 15.78 11.95 -11.43
CA GLU A 101 14.56 12.75 -11.31
C GLU A 101 14.61 13.63 -10.04
N PRO A 102 14.25 14.93 -10.14
CA PRO A 102 14.19 15.79 -8.97
C PRO A 102 13.09 15.29 -8.02
N PRO A 103 13.31 15.37 -6.70
CA PRO A 103 12.28 14.99 -5.74
C PRO A 103 11.05 15.88 -5.95
N SER A 104 9.87 15.30 -5.79
CA SER A 104 8.62 16.06 -5.93
C SER A 104 8.58 17.22 -4.92
N PRO A 105 7.80 18.29 -5.16
CA PRO A 105 7.71 19.44 -4.26
C PRO A 105 7.36 19.04 -2.81
N ALA A 106 6.48 18.05 -2.64
CA ALA A 106 6.12 17.50 -1.33
C ALA A 106 7.29 16.82 -0.62
N GLU A 107 8.19 16.16 -1.36
CA GLU A 107 9.38 15.50 -0.82
C GLU A 107 10.49 16.49 -0.48
N SER A 108 10.60 17.57 -1.25
CA SER A 108 11.53 18.68 -0.96
C SER A 108 11.14 19.39 0.34
N ALA A 109 9.84 19.63 0.56
CA ALA A 109 9.33 20.24 1.79
C ALA A 109 9.60 19.35 3.03
N ASP A 110 9.39 18.04 2.92
CA ASP A 110 9.62 17.09 4.03
C ASP A 110 11.11 16.94 4.38
N ARG A 111 12.02 17.16 3.42
CA ARG A 111 13.47 17.22 3.67
C ARG A 111 13.89 18.50 4.36
N GLN A 112 13.35 19.66 3.95
CA GLN A 112 13.64 20.94 4.62
C GLN A 112 13.24 20.89 6.09
N LEU A 113 12.08 20.30 6.41
CA LEU A 113 11.61 20.15 7.80
C LEU A 113 12.50 19.24 8.67
N LYS A 114 13.29 18.34 8.09
CA LYS A 114 14.21 17.45 8.82
C LYS A 114 15.61 18.02 9.00
N LEU A 115 15.89 19.16 8.38
CA LEU A 115 17.16 19.88 8.47
C LEU A 115 17.12 21.01 9.52
N PHE A 116 15.97 21.23 10.16
CA PHE A 116 15.76 22.19 11.23
C PHE A 116 15.36 21.48 12.52
#